data_AF-A0A947MZU8-F1
#
_entry.id   AF-A0A947MZU8-F1
#
_cell.length_a   1.000
_cell.length_b   1.000
_cell.length_c   1.000
_cell.angle_alpha   90.00
_cell.angle_beta   90.00
_cell.angle_gamma   90.00
#
_symmetry.space_group_name_H-M   'P 1'
#
loop_
_entity.id
_entity.type
_entity.pdbx_description
1 polymer ?
#
loop_
_entity_poly.entity_id
_entity_poly.type
_entity_poly.pdbx_seq_one_letter_code
_entity_poly.pdbx_strand_id
1 'polypeptide(L)' 'MVSTRLLIKSQTIKLLQCNKNPPSHLHNHKLHGDMSGLEECHVENDWLIVYEQCNKELVLTFVRTGSHSDVFGK' A
#
# COMPACT_ATOMS: atom_id res chain seq x y z
N MET A 1 -7.91 -0.70 24.49
CA MET A 1 -8.07 0.43 23.55
C MET A 1 -7.21 0.11 22.33
N VAL A 2 -7.82 -0.22 21.18
CA VAL A 2 -7.05 -0.54 19.96
C VAL A 2 -6.58 0.80 19.37
N SER A 3 -5.28 0.95 19.15
CA SER A 3 -4.71 2.16 18.56
C SER A 3 -5.35 2.42 17.18
N THR A 4 -5.90 3.62 16.99
CA THR A 4 -6.49 4.07 15.72
C THR A 4 -5.54 3.88 14.54
N ARG A 5 -4.24 4.02 14.80
CA ARG A 5 -3.17 3.79 13.83
C ARG A 5 -3.12 2.36 13.29
N LEU A 6 -3.27 1.36 14.18
CA LEU A 6 -3.29 -0.05 13.78
C LEU A 6 -4.58 -0.39 13.01
N LEU A 7 -5.68 0.27 13.37
CA LEU A 7 -6.97 0.05 12.72
C LEU A 7 -6.94 0.45 11.24
N ILE A 8 -6.43 1.64 10.93
CA ILE A 8 -6.35 2.17 9.56
C ILE A 8 -5.51 1.24 8.68
N LYS A 9 -4.34 0.81 9.16
CA LYS A 9 -3.46 -0.14 8.44
C LYS A 9 -4.18 -1.44 8.10
N SER A 10 -4.89 -2.02 9.07
CA SER A 10 -5.64 -3.28 8.86
C SER A 10 -6.82 -3.12 7.89
N GLN A 11 -7.47 -1.96 7.87
CA GLN A 11 -8.56 -1.66 6.94
C GLN A 11 -8.05 -1.50 5.51
N THR A 12 -6.92 -0.80 5.33
CA THR A 12 -6.29 -0.65 4.01
C THR A 12 -5.96 -2.01 3.40
N ILE A 13 -5.34 -2.92 4.15
CA ILE A 13 -5.00 -4.26 3.67
C ILE A 13 -6.25 -5.02 3.19
N LYS A 14 -7.36 -4.95 3.95
CA LYS A 14 -8.63 -5.59 3.55
C LYS A 14 -9.21 -4.98 2.27
N LEU A 15 -9.09 -3.67 2.09
CA LEU A 15 -9.57 -3.00 0.89
C LEU A 15 -8.78 -3.45 -0.34
N LEU A 16 -7.45 -3.52 -0.22
CA LEU A 16 -6.56 -4.00 -1.27
C LEU A 16 -6.87 -5.46 -1.66
N GLN A 17 -7.08 -6.33 -0.66
CA GLN A 17 -7.45 -7.74 -0.89
C GLN A 17 -8.77 -7.91 -1.64
N CYS A 18 -9.73 -7.00 -1.44
CA CYS A 18 -11.04 -7.08 -2.10
C CYS A 18 -11.02 -6.64 -3.57
N ASN A 19 -9.87 -6.20 -4.11
CA ASN A 19 -9.70 -5.77 -5.49
C ASN A 19 -10.71 -4.69 -5.94
N LYS A 20 -11.22 -3.94 -4.96
CA LYS A 20 -12.06 -2.77 -5.20
C LYS A 20 -11.11 -1.60 -5.32
N ASN A 21 -11.31 -0.77 -6.35
CA ASN A 21 -10.59 0.48 -6.52
C ASN A 21 -10.35 1.13 -5.15
N PRO A 22 -9.08 1.21 -4.69
CA PRO A 22 -8.82 1.74 -3.36
C PRO A 22 -9.39 3.15 -3.30
N PRO A 23 -10.04 3.51 -2.19
CA PRO A 23 -10.64 4.83 -2.07
C PRO A 23 -9.59 5.91 -2.32
N SER A 24 -10.01 7.00 -2.97
CA SER A 24 -9.11 8.04 -3.50
C SER A 24 -8.15 8.64 -2.46
N HIS A 25 -8.53 8.63 -1.17
CA HIS A 25 -7.70 9.11 -0.06
C HIS A 25 -6.48 8.23 0.25
N LEU A 26 -6.42 6.98 -0.25
CA LEU A 26 -5.24 6.13 -0.14
C LEU A 26 -4.18 6.45 -1.20
N HIS A 27 -4.48 7.36 -2.14
CA HIS A 27 -3.54 7.83 -3.16
C HIS A 27 -2.82 6.68 -3.89
N ASN A 28 -3.56 5.62 -4.24
CA ASN A 28 -2.96 4.46 -4.89
C ASN A 28 -2.41 4.85 -6.26
N HIS A 29 -1.14 4.53 -6.52
CA HIS A 29 -0.53 4.81 -7.80
C HIS A 29 0.54 3.79 -8.16
N LYS A 30 0.76 3.63 -9.47
CA LYS A 30 1.78 2.74 -10.01
C LYS A 30 3.15 3.38 -9.87
N LEU A 31 4.12 2.59 -9.43
CA LEU A 31 5.51 2.97 -9.41
C LEU A 31 6.15 2.82 -10.80
N HIS A 32 7.22 3.57 -11.00
CA HIS A 32 7.97 3.65 -12.24
C HIS A 32 9.47 3.47 -11.96
N GLY A 33 10.29 3.32 -13.00
CA GLY A 33 11.74 3.10 -12.86
C GLY A 33 12.05 1.71 -12.29
N ASP A 34 12.98 1.64 -11.34
CA ASP A 34 13.46 0.38 -10.74
C ASP A 34 12.36 -0.41 -10.00
N MET A 35 11.27 0.25 -9.62
CA MET A 35 10.10 -0.35 -8.97
C MET A 35 8.89 -0.46 -9.90
N SER A 36 9.12 -0.40 -11.22
CA SER A 36 8.04 -0.57 -12.20
C SER A 36 7.34 -1.93 -12.05
N GLY A 37 6.01 -1.92 -12.13
CA GLY A 37 5.18 -3.11 -11.92
C GLY A 37 4.63 -3.24 -10.50
N LEU A 38 5.16 -2.45 -9.55
CA LEU A 38 4.61 -2.32 -8.20
C LEU A 38 3.62 -1.15 -8.11
N GLU A 39 2.77 -1.20 -7.10
CA GLU A 39 1.87 -0.11 -6.71
C GLU A 39 2.21 0.38 -5.31
N GLU A 40 1.92 1.64 -5.02
CA GLU A 40 1.99 2.17 -3.66
C GLU A 40 0.72 2.88 -3.23
N CYS A 41 0.42 2.81 -1.94
CA CYS A 41 -0.66 3.57 -1.33
C CYS A 41 -0.21 4.22 -0.01
N HIS A 42 -0.72 5.44 0.22
CA HIS A 42 -0.51 6.19 1.44
C HIS A 42 -1.52 5.77 2.49
N VAL A 43 -1.03 5.27 3.62
CA VAL A 43 -1.87 4.89 4.76
C VAL A 43 -1.91 6.01 5.81
N GLU A 44 -0.85 6.80 5.86
CA GLU A 44 -0.73 8.06 6.62
C GLU A 44 0.04 9.07 5.75
N ASN A 45 0.11 10.34 6.16
CA ASN A 45 0.78 11.41 5.38
C ASN A 45 2.20 11.03 4.94
N ASP A 46 2.99 10.47 5.84
CA ASP A 46 4.36 10.00 5.57
C ASP A 46 4.51 8.52 5.94
N TRP A 47 3.50 7.71 5.61
CA TRP A 47 3.62 6.25 5.73
C TRP A 47 2.90 5.58 4.58
N LEU A 48 3.64 4.83 3.78
CA LEU A 48 3.13 4.15 2.60
C LEU A 48 3.41 2.65 2.61
N ILE A 49 2.67 1.94 1.78
CA ILE A 49 2.82 0.51 1.52
C ILE A 49 3.07 0.33 0.04
N VAL A 50 4.14 -0.37 -0.30
CA VAL A 50 4.43 -0.84 -1.66
C VAL A 50 4.06 -2.30 -1.77
N TYR A 51 3.29 -2.64 -2.80
CA TYR A 51 2.75 -3.97 -2.99
C TYR A 51 2.63 -4.35 -4.46
N GLU A 52 2.47 -5.65 -4.70
CA GLU A 52 2.11 -6.23 -5.99
C GLU A 52 0.80 -7.01 -5.82
N GLN A 53 -0.09 -6.90 -6.80
CA GLN A 53 -1.36 -7.64 -6.80
C GLN A 53 -1.46 -8.55 -8.03
N CYS A 54 -1.48 -9.87 -7.79
CA CYS A 54 -1.73 -10.87 -8.81
C CYS A 54 -3.20 -11.26 -8.82
N ASN A 55 -3.98 -10.63 -9.71
CA ASN A 55 -5.43 -10.85 -9.80
C ASN A 55 -5.83 -12.27 -10.24
N LYS A 56 -4.94 -13.00 -10.92
CA LYS A 56 -5.20 -14.38 -11.35
C LYS A 56 -5.12 -15.37 -10.20
N GLU A 57 -4.18 -15.14 -9.29
CA GLU A 57 -3.89 -16.03 -8.16
C GLU A 57 -4.50 -15.50 -6.84
N LEU A 58 -5.13 -14.32 -6.88
CA LEU A 58 -5.68 -13.60 -5.72
C LEU A 58 -4.63 -13.36 -4.63
N VAL A 59 -3.38 -13.14 -5.05
CA VAL A 59 -2.24 -12.89 -4.15
C VAL A 59 -1.98 -11.39 -4.06
N LEU A 60 -1.80 -10.91 -2.82
CA LEU A 60 -1.34 -9.57 -2.50
C LEU A 60 0.01 -9.69 -1.79
N THR A 61 1.08 -9.23 -2.44
CA THR A 61 2.44 -9.31 -1.92
C THR A 61 2.88 -7.94 -1.41
N PHE A 62 3.21 -7.83 -0.12
CA PHE A 62 3.78 -6.61 0.44
C PHE A 62 5.30 -6.62 0.26
N VAL A 63 5.81 -5.59 -0.40
CA VAL A 63 7.24 -5.48 -0.74
C VAL A 63 7.97 -4.59 0.27
N ARG A 64 7.40 -3.41 0.57
CA ARG A 64 7.98 -2.43 1.51
C ARG A 64 6.88 -1.65 2.24
N THR A 65 7.18 -1.14 3.44
CA THR A 65 6.35 -0.15 4.12
C THR A 65 7.21 0.71 5.04
N GLY A 66 6.86 1.99 5.18
CA GLY A 66 7.62 2.95 5.96
C GLY A 66 7.31 4.38 5.54
N SER A 67 8.12 5.32 6.01
CA SER A 67 8.17 6.68 5.46
C SER A 67 8.66 6.68 4.01
N HIS A 68 8.52 7.82 3.32
CA HIS A 68 9.11 7.96 1.99
C HIS A 68 10.63 7.71 2.02
N SER A 69 11.32 8.16 3.06
CA SER A 69 12.75 7.92 3.25
C SER A 69 13.07 6.44 3.42
N ASP A 70 12.30 5.71 4.24
CA ASP A 70 12.51 4.28 4.46
C ASP A 70 12.29 3.46 3.17
N VAL A 71 11.27 3.84 2.38
CA VAL A 71 10.91 3.09 1.18
C VAL A 71 11.79 3.44 -0.02
N PHE A 72 12.13 4.71 -0.20
CA PHE A 72 12.83 5.20 -1.38
C PHE A 72 14.29 5.58 -1.16
N GLY A 73 14.78 5.54 0.08
CA GLY A 73 16.17 5.89 0.40
C GLY A 73 16.50 7.37 0.17
N LYS A 74 15.51 8.26 0.34
CA LYS A 74 15.68 9.72 0.26
C LYS A 74 15.92 10.35 1.62
#